data_AF-A0A966C211-F1
#
_entry.id   AF-A0A966C211-F1
#
_cell.length_a   1.000
_cell.length_b   1.000
_cell.length_c   1.000
_cell.angle_alpha   90.00
_cell.angle_beta   90.00
_cell.angle_gamma   90.00
#
_symmetry.space_group_name_H-M   'P 1'
#
loop_
_entity.id
_entity.type
_entity.pdbx_description
1 polymer ?
#
loop_
_entity_poly.entity_id
_entity_poly.type
_entity_poly.pdbx_seq_one_letter_code
_entity_poly.pdbx_strand_id
1 'polypeptide(L)'
;MASEKSDEEQMWDTFIGKLAFDVQRSLDRYNDENIESNKRDVVRTIVAAIEGITWAYREHVQEIGITLEASNSLYDLAFSEKTYSISEKGDLKMRPNFIPTVSMIRLITNRAKELCPQLDIDFSGSGWSDLRKAISIRNRITHPKASSDLKISESEIQTARSGFFWFISFVPDVMGQTNQSLQKYAKTLTNFIEDLKSGDTEALRLYRYIESIDEN
;
A
#
# COMPACT_ATOMS: atom_id res chain seq x y z
N MET A 1 -27.04 -24.81 -8.20
CA MET A 1 -26.14 -24.67 -7.04
C MET A 1 -24.80 -24.21 -7.58
N ALA A 2 -24.41 -22.96 -7.32
CA ALA A 2 -23.05 -22.53 -7.61
C ALA A 2 -22.13 -23.22 -6.60
N SER A 3 -21.09 -23.90 -7.08
CA SER A 3 -20.02 -24.45 -6.23
C SER A 3 -19.37 -23.30 -5.49
N GLU A 4 -19.33 -23.37 -4.16
CA GLU A 4 -18.55 -22.45 -3.33
C GLU A 4 -17.09 -22.60 -3.76
N LYS A 5 -16.47 -21.50 -4.19
CA LYS A 5 -15.06 -21.47 -4.58
C LYS A 5 -14.20 -21.73 -3.36
N SER A 6 -13.10 -22.47 -3.51
CA SER A 6 -12.15 -22.69 -2.40
C SER A 6 -11.56 -21.36 -1.92
N ASP A 7 -11.09 -21.30 -0.67
CA ASP A 7 -10.46 -20.10 -0.12
C ASP A 7 -9.27 -19.61 -0.98
N GLU A 8 -8.53 -20.53 -1.60
CA GLU A 8 -7.49 -20.21 -2.57
C GLU A 8 -8.05 -19.56 -3.83
N GLU A 9 -9.11 -20.11 -4.42
CA GLU A 9 -9.77 -19.54 -5.60
C GLU A 9 -10.36 -18.15 -5.32
N GLN A 10 -10.87 -17.93 -4.11
CA GLN A 10 -11.37 -16.62 -3.68
C GLN A 10 -10.24 -15.60 -3.50
N MET A 11 -9.08 -16.02 -2.97
CA MET A 11 -7.91 -15.16 -2.83
C MET A 11 -7.43 -14.65 -4.21
N TRP A 12 -7.39 -15.53 -5.22
CA TRP A 12 -6.97 -15.17 -6.58
C TRP A 12 -7.93 -14.21 -7.30
N ASP A 13 -9.20 -14.16 -6.89
CA ASP A 13 -10.19 -13.23 -7.47
C ASP A 13 -10.04 -11.79 -6.95
N THR A 14 -9.32 -11.58 -5.85
CA THR A 14 -9.03 -10.25 -5.30
C THR A 14 -8.12 -9.42 -6.23
N PHE A 15 -8.13 -8.11 -6.05
CA PHE A 15 -7.24 -7.22 -6.82
C PHE A 15 -5.75 -7.57 -6.64
N ILE A 16 -5.31 -7.76 -5.39
CA ILE A 16 -3.92 -8.16 -5.06
C ILE A 16 -3.63 -9.57 -5.57
N GLY A 17 -4.57 -10.50 -5.42
CA GLY A 17 -4.45 -11.87 -5.93
C GLY A 17 -4.20 -11.92 -7.43
N LYS A 18 -4.97 -11.16 -8.23
CA LYS A 18 -4.77 -11.06 -9.68
C LYS A 18 -3.37 -10.57 -10.06
N LEU A 19 -2.86 -9.54 -9.37
CA LEU A 19 -1.51 -9.03 -9.60
C LEU A 19 -0.43 -10.07 -9.25
N ALA A 20 -0.58 -10.77 -8.13
CA ALA A 20 0.33 -11.84 -7.74
C ALA A 20 0.29 -13.02 -8.73
N PHE A 21 -0.90 -13.33 -9.26
CA PHE A 21 -1.09 -14.37 -10.25
C PHE A 21 -0.44 -14.03 -11.60
N ASP A 22 -0.51 -12.76 -12.03
CA ASP A 22 0.21 -12.29 -13.21
C ASP A 22 1.72 -12.46 -13.05
N VAL A 23 2.26 -12.15 -11.86
CA VAL A 23 3.68 -12.39 -11.54
C VAL A 23 3.99 -13.87 -11.63
N GLN A 24 3.19 -14.75 -11.02
CA GLN A 24 3.39 -16.19 -11.10
C GLN A 24 3.42 -16.68 -12.55
N ARG A 25 2.43 -16.28 -13.36
CA ARG A 25 2.40 -16.64 -14.79
C ARG A 25 3.61 -16.16 -15.57
N SER A 26 4.15 -14.98 -15.23
CA SER A 26 5.37 -14.47 -15.87
C SER A 26 6.60 -15.30 -15.50
N LEU A 27 6.68 -15.77 -14.25
CA LEU A 27 7.75 -16.65 -13.78
C LEU A 27 7.65 -18.04 -14.41
N ASP A 28 6.45 -18.58 -14.56
CA ASP A 28 6.23 -19.88 -15.22
C ASP A 28 6.74 -19.84 -16.67
N ARG A 29 6.35 -18.81 -17.45
CA ARG A 29 6.87 -18.63 -18.82
C ARG A 29 8.39 -18.50 -18.87
N TYR A 30 8.99 -17.82 -17.88
CA TYR A 30 10.44 -17.69 -17.77
C TYR A 30 11.13 -19.04 -17.48
N ASN A 31 10.55 -19.85 -16.61
CA ASN A 31 11.08 -21.17 -16.26
C ASN A 31 10.92 -22.18 -17.41
N ASP A 32 9.79 -22.11 -18.12
CA ASP A 32 9.52 -22.93 -19.30
C ASP A 32 10.47 -22.58 -20.45
N GLU A 33 10.70 -21.29 -20.69
CA GLU A 33 11.57 -20.80 -21.76
C GLU A 33 12.40 -19.58 -21.32
N ASN A 34 13.69 -19.80 -21.07
CA ASN A 34 14.63 -18.78 -20.61
C ASN A 34 15.16 -17.93 -21.79
N ILE A 35 14.30 -17.06 -22.31
CA ILE A 35 14.63 -16.08 -23.35
C ILE A 35 14.53 -14.64 -22.83
N GLU A 36 15.25 -13.71 -23.46
CA GLU A 36 15.36 -12.32 -23.00
C GLU A 36 14.01 -11.58 -22.93
N SER A 37 13.01 -11.93 -23.75
CA SER A 37 11.65 -11.39 -23.64
C SER A 37 10.99 -11.83 -22.33
N ASN A 38 11.04 -13.11 -21.99
CA ASN A 38 10.42 -13.64 -20.78
C ASN A 38 11.08 -13.06 -19.52
N LYS A 39 12.41 -12.87 -19.53
CA LYS A 39 13.11 -12.16 -18.45
C LYS A 39 12.61 -10.72 -18.24
N ARG A 40 12.42 -9.97 -19.34
CA ARG A 40 11.89 -8.61 -19.27
C ARG A 40 10.45 -8.60 -18.77
N ASP A 41 9.66 -9.57 -19.18
CA ASP A 41 8.27 -9.69 -18.76
C ASP A 41 8.15 -10.00 -17.27
N VAL A 42 9.02 -10.83 -16.70
CA VAL A 42 9.10 -11.05 -15.24
C VAL A 42 9.32 -9.73 -14.50
N VAL A 43 10.34 -8.96 -14.88
CA VAL A 43 10.66 -7.70 -14.21
C VAL A 43 9.53 -6.68 -14.35
N ARG A 44 8.96 -6.54 -15.56
CA ARG A 44 7.84 -5.63 -15.82
C ARG A 44 6.62 -6.00 -15.00
N THR A 45 6.28 -7.28 -14.95
CA THR A 45 5.09 -7.76 -14.24
C THR A 45 5.25 -7.63 -12.73
N ILE A 46 6.43 -7.95 -12.19
CA ILE A 46 6.76 -7.71 -10.78
C ILE A 46 6.58 -6.24 -10.40
N VAL A 47 7.15 -5.32 -11.17
CA VAL A 47 7.08 -3.89 -10.82
C VAL A 47 5.66 -3.34 -11.01
N ALA A 48 4.92 -3.80 -12.02
CA ALA A 48 3.50 -3.47 -12.17
C ALA A 48 2.66 -3.95 -10.97
N ALA A 49 2.93 -5.17 -10.48
CA ALA A 49 2.28 -5.68 -9.27
C ALA A 49 2.66 -4.87 -8.03
N ILE A 50 3.93 -4.47 -7.86
CA ILE A 50 4.36 -3.58 -6.77
C ILE A 50 3.60 -2.24 -6.83
N GLU A 51 3.49 -1.63 -8.00
CA GLU A 51 2.77 -0.37 -8.20
C GLU A 51 1.27 -0.51 -7.88
N GLY A 52 0.62 -1.56 -8.38
CA GLY A 52 -0.79 -1.84 -8.08
C GLY A 52 -1.06 -2.13 -6.61
N ILE A 53 -0.24 -2.96 -5.97
CA ILE A 53 -0.36 -3.25 -4.54
C ILE A 53 -0.05 -2.00 -3.70
N THR A 54 0.88 -1.14 -4.12
CA THR A 54 1.13 0.16 -3.47
C THR A 54 -0.11 1.05 -3.48
N TRP A 55 -0.85 1.07 -4.60
CA TRP A 55 -2.14 1.76 -4.68
C TRP A 55 -3.15 1.18 -3.69
N ALA A 56 -3.35 -0.14 -3.70
CA ALA A 56 -4.30 -0.79 -2.78
C ALA A 56 -3.93 -0.56 -1.30
N TYR A 57 -2.63 -0.60 -0.99
CA TYR A 57 -2.09 -0.33 0.34
C TYR A 57 -2.37 1.11 0.80
N ARG A 58 -2.22 2.08 -0.10
CA ARG A 58 -2.55 3.49 0.17
C ARG A 58 -4.02 3.67 0.49
N GLU A 59 -4.91 3.17 -0.37
CA GLU A 59 -6.36 3.33 -0.20
C GLU A 59 -6.80 2.72 1.13
N HIS A 60 -6.30 1.52 1.46
CA HIS A 60 -6.57 0.87 2.73
C HIS A 60 -6.16 1.72 3.93
N VAL A 61 -4.90 2.17 3.98
CA VAL A 61 -4.41 2.96 5.13
C VAL A 61 -5.13 4.30 5.23
N GLN A 62 -5.49 4.91 4.10
CA GLN A 62 -6.27 6.14 4.07
C GLN A 62 -7.69 5.92 4.60
N GLU A 63 -8.37 4.85 4.18
CA GLU A 63 -9.72 4.50 4.63
C GLU A 63 -9.75 4.22 6.14
N ILE A 64 -8.77 3.50 6.68
CA ILE A 64 -8.63 3.30 8.12
C ILE A 64 -8.44 4.65 8.85
N GLY A 65 -7.57 5.52 8.32
CA GLY A 65 -7.34 6.84 8.90
C GLY A 65 -8.58 7.73 8.93
N ILE A 66 -9.40 7.70 7.88
CA ILE A 66 -10.69 8.41 7.80
C ILE A 66 -11.67 7.82 8.82
N THR A 67 -11.78 6.50 8.87
CA THR A 67 -12.73 5.79 9.75
C THR A 67 -12.42 6.02 11.23
N LEU A 68 -11.14 6.16 11.58
CA LEU A 68 -10.70 6.46 12.94
C LEU A 68 -10.77 7.96 13.29
N GLU A 69 -11.31 8.80 12.40
CA GLU A 69 -11.30 10.27 12.51
C GLU A 69 -9.90 10.86 12.76
N ALA A 70 -8.85 10.10 12.43
CA ALA A 70 -7.47 10.46 12.63
C ALA A 70 -6.94 11.32 11.47
N SER A 71 -7.78 12.19 10.89
CA SER A 71 -7.46 12.92 9.66
C SER A 71 -6.14 13.68 9.77
N ASN A 72 -5.38 13.69 8.68
CA ASN A 72 -4.13 14.44 8.61
C ASN A 72 -4.00 15.03 7.21
N SER A 73 -4.23 16.34 7.14
CA SER A 73 -4.31 17.10 5.89
C SER A 73 -3.06 16.98 5.02
N LEU A 74 -1.88 16.74 5.60
CA LEU A 74 -0.65 16.53 4.84
C LEU A 74 -0.64 15.17 4.13
N TYR A 75 -1.07 14.10 4.81
CA TYR A 75 -1.19 12.79 4.18
C TYR A 75 -2.33 12.77 3.16
N ASP A 76 -3.47 13.40 3.46
CA ASP A 76 -4.60 13.47 2.52
C ASP A 76 -4.19 14.18 1.22
N LEU A 77 -3.46 15.30 1.34
CA LEU A 77 -2.92 15.99 0.17
C LEU A 77 -1.92 15.12 -0.59
N ALA A 78 -1.00 14.44 0.11
CA ALA A 78 0.00 13.59 -0.53
C ALA A 78 -0.62 12.37 -1.24
N PHE A 79 -1.58 11.69 -0.60
CA PHE A 79 -2.30 10.54 -1.16
C PHE A 79 -3.23 10.92 -2.30
N SER A 80 -3.69 12.18 -2.36
CA SER A 80 -4.49 12.66 -3.49
C SER A 80 -3.74 12.66 -4.83
N GLU A 81 -2.40 12.55 -4.81
CA GLU A 81 -1.53 12.62 -6.00
C GLU A 81 -1.83 13.84 -6.88
N LYS A 82 -2.25 14.93 -6.26
CA LYS A 82 -2.55 16.21 -6.90
C LYS A 82 -1.65 17.29 -6.31
N THR A 83 -1.21 18.20 -7.16
CA THR A 83 -0.56 19.45 -6.76
C THR A 83 -1.28 20.62 -7.39
N TYR A 84 -1.11 21.79 -6.79
CA TYR A 84 -1.73 23.03 -7.25
C TYR A 84 -0.65 24.02 -7.67
N SER A 85 -0.88 24.68 -8.81
CA SER A 85 -0.04 25.77 -9.30
C SER A 85 -0.90 27.01 -9.49
N ILE A 86 -0.37 28.18 -9.15
CA ILE A 86 -1.04 29.46 -9.36
C ILE A 86 -0.47 30.07 -10.64
N SER A 87 -1.34 30.47 -11.56
CA SER A 87 -0.93 31.16 -12.79
C SER A 87 -0.63 32.64 -12.53
N GLU A 88 0.02 33.31 -13.48
CA GLU A 88 0.27 34.76 -13.43
C GLU A 88 -1.01 35.61 -13.32
N LYS A 89 -2.16 35.06 -13.71
CA LYS A 89 -3.48 35.72 -13.59
C LYS A 89 -4.16 35.47 -12.24
N GLY A 90 -3.54 34.70 -11.34
CA GLY A 90 -4.13 34.28 -10.07
C GLY A 90 -4.99 33.01 -10.14
N ASP A 91 -5.14 32.39 -11.31
CA ASP A 91 -5.95 31.16 -11.44
C ASP A 91 -5.25 29.94 -10.80
N LEU A 92 -5.99 29.17 -10.00
CA LEU A 92 -5.54 27.90 -9.44
C LEU A 92 -5.68 26.77 -10.47
N LYS A 93 -4.59 26.07 -10.77
CA LYS A 93 -4.55 24.93 -11.68
C LYS A 93 -4.08 23.68 -10.97
N MET A 94 -4.94 22.66 -10.92
CA MET A 94 -4.61 21.32 -10.46
C MET A 94 -3.78 20.58 -11.50
N ARG A 95 -2.75 19.86 -11.05
CA ARG A 95 -1.92 18.98 -11.90
C ARG A 95 -1.70 17.65 -11.19
N PRO A 96 -1.56 16.54 -11.92
CA PRO A 96 -1.08 15.28 -11.35
C PRO A 96 0.29 15.49 -10.69
N ASN A 97 0.46 14.94 -9.49
CA ASN A 97 1.72 14.91 -8.77
C ASN A 97 2.23 13.47 -8.73
N PHE A 98 3.22 13.18 -9.56
CA PHE A 98 3.80 11.84 -9.61
C PHE A 98 4.74 11.63 -8.42
N ILE A 99 4.33 10.79 -7.48
CA ILE A 99 5.17 10.38 -6.34
C ILE A 99 5.86 9.06 -6.72
N PRO A 100 7.21 8.98 -6.63
CA PRO A 100 7.91 7.72 -6.89
C PRO A 100 7.42 6.60 -5.96
N THR A 101 7.19 5.41 -6.52
CA THR A 101 6.64 4.24 -5.79
C THR A 101 7.36 3.95 -4.47
N VAL A 102 8.69 4.02 -4.47
CA VAL A 102 9.52 3.83 -3.26
C VAL A 102 9.17 4.85 -2.17
N SER A 103 9.01 6.12 -2.55
CA SER A 103 8.64 7.19 -1.61
C SER A 103 7.22 6.99 -1.11
N MET A 104 6.30 6.58 -2.00
CA MET A 104 4.91 6.31 -1.66
C MET A 104 4.80 5.16 -0.65
N ILE A 105 5.48 4.03 -0.88
CA ILE A 105 5.49 2.89 0.07
C ILE A 105 5.91 3.35 1.48
N ARG A 106 7.01 4.11 1.57
CA ARG A 106 7.50 4.59 2.87
C ARG A 106 6.52 5.58 3.52
N LEU A 107 5.90 6.46 2.73
CA LEU A 107 4.90 7.40 3.22
C LEU A 107 3.68 6.67 3.80
N ILE A 108 3.15 5.68 3.07
CA ILE A 108 2.01 4.88 3.53
C ILE A 108 2.37 4.13 4.81
N THR A 109 3.57 3.55 4.90
CA THR A 109 4.01 2.84 6.12
C THR A 109 4.19 3.78 7.30
N ASN A 110 4.71 4.98 7.11
CA ASN A 110 4.78 5.98 8.18
C ASN A 110 3.38 6.36 8.67
N ARG A 111 2.44 6.54 7.74
CA ARG A 111 1.04 6.80 8.10
C ARG A 111 0.43 5.63 8.87
N ALA A 112 0.66 4.40 8.43
CA ALA A 112 0.18 3.22 9.12
C ALA A 112 0.76 3.13 10.56
N LYS A 113 2.03 3.50 10.76
CA LYS A 113 2.66 3.55 12.11
C LYS A 113 1.99 4.57 13.03
N GLU A 114 1.51 5.70 12.52
CA GLU A 114 0.74 6.66 13.33
C GLU A 114 -0.58 6.05 13.81
N LEU A 115 -1.25 5.27 12.96
CA LEU A 115 -2.51 4.58 13.28
C LEU A 115 -2.29 3.32 14.14
N CYS A 116 -1.09 2.76 14.10
CA CYS A 116 -0.75 1.46 14.66
C CYS A 116 0.73 1.46 15.13
N PRO A 117 1.03 2.06 16.30
CA PRO A 117 2.41 2.31 16.75
C PRO A 117 3.27 1.05 16.95
N GLN A 118 2.66 -0.12 17.10
CA GLN A 118 3.35 -1.41 17.20
C GLN A 118 3.92 -1.93 15.87
N LEU A 119 3.64 -1.26 14.75
CA LEU A 119 4.17 -1.65 13.45
C LEU A 119 5.68 -1.44 13.39
N ASP A 120 6.41 -2.54 13.21
CA ASP A 120 7.84 -2.51 12.94
C ASP A 120 8.14 -3.08 11.56
N ILE A 121 8.65 -2.22 10.67
CA ILE A 121 8.96 -2.54 9.29
C ILE A 121 10.39 -2.09 9.04
N ASP A 122 11.26 -3.05 8.73
CA ASP A 122 12.68 -2.80 8.47
C ASP A 122 12.92 -2.37 7.02
N PHE A 123 13.22 -1.08 6.85
CA PHE A 123 13.65 -0.50 5.57
C PHE A 123 15.18 -0.39 5.43
N SER A 124 15.94 -1.02 6.33
CA SER A 124 17.41 -1.10 6.24
C SER A 124 17.90 -2.42 5.64
N GLY A 125 17.06 -3.46 5.67
CA GLY A 125 17.35 -4.79 5.15
C GLY A 125 17.51 -4.90 3.63
N SER A 126 17.99 -6.07 3.20
CA SER A 126 18.24 -6.40 1.79
C SER A 126 16.98 -6.36 0.93
N GLY A 127 15.83 -6.80 1.46
CA GLY A 127 14.56 -6.81 0.71
C GLY A 127 14.14 -5.42 0.21
N TRP A 128 14.28 -4.38 1.06
CA TRP A 128 14.04 -3.00 0.63
C TRP A 128 15.05 -2.53 -0.43
N SER A 129 16.32 -2.88 -0.26
CA SER A 129 17.36 -2.58 -1.23
C SER A 129 17.06 -3.21 -2.59
N ASP A 130 16.61 -4.47 -2.59
CA ASP A 130 16.29 -5.24 -3.77
C ASP A 130 15.02 -4.73 -4.46
N LEU A 131 13.99 -4.30 -3.72
CA LEU A 131 12.83 -3.61 -4.30
C LEU A 131 13.22 -2.34 -5.05
N ARG A 132 14.09 -1.50 -4.47
CA ARG A 132 14.57 -0.29 -5.16
C ARG A 132 15.35 -0.62 -6.42
N LYS A 133 16.18 -1.66 -6.39
CA LYS A 133 16.90 -2.15 -7.58
C LYS A 133 15.93 -2.69 -8.62
N ALA A 134 14.90 -3.43 -8.24
CA ALA A 134 13.87 -3.95 -9.16
C ALA A 134 13.24 -2.83 -9.99
N ILE A 135 12.86 -1.72 -9.33
CA ILE A 135 12.31 -0.53 -9.99
C ILE A 135 13.35 0.11 -10.93
N SER A 136 14.62 0.18 -10.52
CA SER A 136 15.71 0.68 -11.38
C SER A 136 15.91 -0.19 -12.63
N ILE A 137 15.91 -1.53 -12.47
CA ILE A 137 16.00 -2.50 -13.56
C ILE A 137 14.81 -2.31 -14.52
N ARG A 138 13.58 -2.18 -14.00
CA ARG A 138 12.39 -1.87 -14.82
C ARG A 138 12.59 -0.59 -15.61
N ASN A 139 12.99 0.49 -14.96
CA ASN A 139 13.17 1.77 -15.62
C ASN A 139 14.21 1.70 -16.76
N ARG A 140 15.30 0.95 -16.56
CA ARG A 140 16.32 0.69 -17.58
C ARG A 140 15.73 -0.03 -18.81
N ILE A 141 14.93 -1.08 -18.61
CA ILE A 141 14.37 -1.90 -19.72
C ILE A 141 13.12 -1.29 -20.38
N THR A 142 12.48 -0.29 -19.76
CA THR A 142 11.34 0.45 -20.34
C THR A 142 11.75 1.76 -21.00
N HIS A 143 12.91 2.31 -20.64
CA HIS A 143 13.49 3.49 -21.25
C HIS A 143 14.95 3.23 -21.70
N PRO A 144 15.17 2.24 -22.58
CA PRO A 144 16.52 1.85 -22.99
C PRO A 144 17.17 2.98 -23.81
N LYS A 145 18.45 3.25 -23.53
CA LYS A 145 19.30 4.16 -24.32
C LYS A 145 20.22 3.38 -25.27
N ALA A 146 20.43 2.10 -25.00
CA ALA A 146 21.17 1.18 -25.85
C ALA A 146 20.56 -0.23 -25.81
N SER A 147 20.87 -1.08 -26.79
CA SER A 147 20.40 -2.47 -26.84
C SER A 147 20.86 -3.32 -25.64
N SER A 148 22.00 -2.97 -25.04
CA SER A 148 22.48 -3.60 -23.81
C SER A 148 21.54 -3.36 -22.62
N ASP A 149 20.79 -2.25 -22.62
CA ASP A 149 19.83 -1.93 -21.55
C ASP A 149 18.64 -2.88 -21.55
N LEU A 150 18.43 -3.67 -22.61
CA LEU A 150 17.36 -4.67 -22.70
C LEU A 150 17.78 -6.05 -22.20
N LYS A 151 19.08 -6.23 -21.88
CA LYS A 151 19.60 -7.48 -21.34
C LYS A 151 19.34 -7.56 -19.84
N ILE A 152 18.93 -8.75 -19.39
CA ILE A 152 18.67 -9.03 -17.99
C ILE A 152 19.50 -10.24 -17.57
N SER A 153 20.31 -10.06 -16.52
CA SER A 153 21.03 -11.17 -15.90
C SER A 153 20.13 -11.99 -14.98
N GLU A 154 20.54 -13.21 -14.65
CA GLU A 154 19.84 -14.03 -13.65
C GLU A 154 19.81 -13.33 -12.28
N SER A 155 20.92 -12.67 -11.89
CA SER A 155 20.99 -11.93 -10.63
C SER A 155 19.99 -10.78 -10.56
N GLU A 156 19.68 -10.12 -11.68
CA GLU A 156 18.68 -9.07 -11.75
C GLU A 156 17.26 -9.62 -11.59
N ILE A 157 16.96 -10.80 -12.14
CA ILE A 157 15.68 -11.50 -11.93
C ILE A 157 15.54 -11.85 -10.45
N GLN A 158 16.56 -12.44 -9.84
CA GLN A 158 16.52 -12.80 -8.42
C GLN A 158 16.39 -11.57 -7.52
N THR A 159 17.04 -10.46 -7.88
CA THR A 159 16.88 -9.18 -7.19
C THR A 159 15.43 -8.70 -7.28
N ALA A 160 14.82 -8.74 -8.46
CA ALA A 160 13.41 -8.34 -8.61
C ALA A 160 12.45 -9.22 -7.81
N ARG A 161 12.67 -10.55 -7.82
CA ARG A 161 11.88 -11.52 -7.05
C ARG A 161 12.03 -11.31 -5.55
N SER A 162 13.25 -11.16 -5.05
CA SER A 162 13.56 -10.87 -3.64
C SER A 162 12.83 -9.62 -3.15
N GLY A 163 12.93 -8.53 -3.93
CA GLY A 163 12.24 -7.27 -3.62
C GLY A 163 10.71 -7.42 -3.62
N PHE A 164 10.15 -8.19 -4.55
CA PHE A 164 8.72 -8.46 -4.59
C PHE A 164 8.26 -9.29 -3.39
N PHE A 165 8.94 -10.38 -3.07
CA PHE A 165 8.58 -11.24 -1.94
C PHE A 165 8.65 -10.51 -0.60
N TRP A 166 9.69 -9.69 -0.40
CA TRP A 166 9.76 -8.81 0.76
C TRP A 166 8.57 -7.84 0.80
N PHE A 167 8.16 -7.28 -0.32
CA PHE A 167 7.04 -6.35 -0.37
C PHE A 167 5.69 -7.00 -0.04
N ILE A 168 5.41 -8.16 -0.66
CA ILE A 168 4.16 -8.88 -0.41
C ILE A 168 4.15 -9.63 0.93
N SER A 169 5.28 -9.76 1.62
CA SER A 169 5.29 -10.32 2.96
C SER A 169 4.80 -9.31 4.00
N PHE A 170 5.18 -8.03 3.89
CA PHE A 170 4.82 -7.06 4.94
C PHE A 170 3.54 -6.27 4.65
N VAL A 171 3.18 -6.00 3.38
CA VAL A 171 1.98 -5.20 3.08
C VAL A 171 0.70 -5.82 3.66
N PRO A 172 0.41 -7.12 3.44
CA PRO A 172 -0.74 -7.78 4.06
C PRO A 172 -0.69 -7.73 5.59
N ASP A 173 0.50 -7.89 6.19
CA ASP A 173 0.67 -7.82 7.64
C ASP A 173 0.32 -6.44 8.19
N VAL A 174 0.74 -5.37 7.51
CA VAL A 174 0.38 -4.00 7.91
C VAL A 174 -1.13 -3.75 7.74
N MET A 175 -1.71 -4.20 6.63
CA MET A 175 -3.16 -4.08 6.40
C MET A 175 -3.95 -4.84 7.47
N GLY A 176 -3.50 -6.04 7.84
CA GLY A 176 -4.08 -6.84 8.92
C GLY A 176 -3.99 -6.15 10.29
N GLN A 177 -2.83 -5.58 10.62
CA GLN A 177 -2.63 -4.89 11.90
C GLN A 177 -3.44 -3.60 12.00
N THR A 178 -3.55 -2.82 10.91
CA THR A 178 -4.40 -1.62 10.89
C THR A 178 -5.89 -1.97 10.99
N ASN A 179 -6.34 -3.07 10.37
CA ASN A 179 -7.69 -3.61 10.61
C ASN A 179 -7.92 -4.00 12.08
N GLN A 180 -6.94 -4.64 12.73
CA GLN A 180 -7.04 -4.97 14.15
C GLN A 180 -7.13 -3.71 15.03
N SER A 181 -6.38 -2.65 14.70
CA SER A 181 -6.49 -1.36 15.39
C SER A 181 -7.88 -0.75 15.24
N LEU A 182 -8.46 -0.79 14.03
CA LEU A 182 -9.84 -0.35 13.80
C LEU A 182 -10.86 -1.17 14.60
N GLN A 183 -10.73 -2.50 14.60
CA GLN A 183 -11.61 -3.37 15.39
C GLN A 183 -11.54 -3.08 16.89
N LYS A 184 -10.33 -2.81 17.42
CA LYS A 184 -10.16 -2.41 18.82
C LYS A 184 -10.86 -1.08 19.11
N TYR A 185 -10.71 -0.10 18.23
CA TYR A 185 -11.40 1.18 18.36
C TYR A 185 -12.93 1.03 18.36
N ALA A 186 -13.47 0.30 17.38
CA ALA A 186 -14.90 0.03 17.28
C ALA A 186 -15.47 -0.67 18.53
N LYS A 187 -14.70 -1.62 19.09
CA LYS A 187 -15.06 -2.30 20.35
C LYS A 187 -15.07 -1.32 21.53
N THR A 188 -14.06 -0.47 21.66
CA THR A 188 -14.01 0.56 22.71
C THR A 188 -15.20 1.51 22.62
N LEU A 189 -15.55 1.97 21.42
CA LEU A 189 -16.71 2.82 21.21
C LEU A 189 -18.03 2.12 21.57
N THR A 190 -18.17 0.85 21.18
CA THR A 190 -19.36 0.05 21.51
C THR A 190 -19.51 -0.07 23.03
N ASN A 191 -18.45 -0.41 23.74
CA ASN A 191 -18.44 -0.49 25.20
C ASN A 191 -18.81 0.87 25.84
N PHE A 192 -18.23 1.96 25.34
CA PHE A 192 -18.55 3.31 25.84
C PHE A 192 -20.03 3.68 25.66
N ILE A 193 -20.62 3.31 24.52
CA ILE A 193 -22.07 3.50 24.27
C ILE A 193 -22.91 2.65 25.23
N GLU A 194 -22.50 1.41 25.50
CA GLU A 194 -23.17 0.55 26.49
C GLU A 194 -23.10 1.13 27.90
N ASP A 195 -21.94 1.64 28.31
CA ASP A 195 -21.73 2.33 29.58
C ASP A 195 -22.65 3.55 29.71
N LEU A 196 -22.72 4.39 28.66
CA LEU A 196 -23.65 5.53 28.60
C LEU A 196 -25.13 5.09 28.75
N LYS A 197 -25.54 4.04 28.04
CA LYS A 197 -26.91 3.50 28.14
C LYS A 197 -27.23 2.94 29.52
N SER A 198 -26.24 2.39 30.22
CA SER A 198 -26.39 1.88 31.58
C SER A 198 -26.43 2.98 32.65
N GLY A 199 -26.12 4.22 32.27
CA GLY A 199 -26.06 5.35 33.19
C GLY A 199 -24.72 5.46 33.93
N ASP A 200 -23.64 4.90 33.38
CA ASP A 200 -22.31 5.04 33.96
C ASP A 200 -21.92 6.52 34.07
N THR A 201 -21.58 6.94 35.28
CA THR A 201 -21.32 8.35 35.60
C THR A 201 -20.05 8.87 34.97
N GLU A 202 -19.03 8.01 34.80
CA GLU A 202 -17.75 8.41 34.22
C GLU A 202 -17.85 8.54 32.70
N ALA A 203 -18.54 7.60 32.04
CA ALA A 203 -18.85 7.69 30.62
C ALA A 203 -19.66 8.98 30.31
N LEU A 204 -20.67 9.29 31.14
CA LEU A 204 -21.47 10.51 30.99
C LEU A 204 -20.62 11.78 31.21
N ARG A 205 -19.70 11.76 32.17
CA ARG A 205 -18.77 12.86 32.42
C ARG A 205 -17.87 13.12 31.21
N LEU A 206 -17.30 12.06 30.62
CA LEU A 206 -16.46 12.14 29.44
C LEU A 206 -17.23 12.65 28.22
N TYR A 207 -18.45 12.15 28.01
CA TYR A 207 -19.31 12.60 26.91
C TYR A 207 -19.59 14.11 26.99
N ARG A 208 -20.04 14.61 28.15
CA ARG A 208 -20.29 16.05 28.36
C ARG A 208 -19.03 16.89 28.23
N TYR A 209 -17.88 16.35 28.63
CA TYR A 209 -16.61 17.05 28.47
C TYR A 209 -16.28 17.25 26.98
N ILE A 210 -16.41 16.20 26.17
CA ILE A 210 -16.20 16.29 24.71
C ILE A 210 -17.19 17.27 24.07
N GLU A 211 -18.48 17.19 24.42
CA GLU A 211 -19.52 18.10 23.92
C GLU A 211 -19.17 19.58 24.18
N SER A 212 -18.59 19.90 25.35
CA SER A 212 -18.16 21.27 25.68
C SER A 212 -16.88 21.75 24.98
N ILE A 213 -16.09 20.84 24.40
CA ILE A 213 -14.94 21.19 23.56
C ILE A 213 -15.43 21.59 22.16
N ASP A 214 -16.41 20.88 21.61
CA ASP A 214 -16.92 21.16 20.26
C ASP A 214 -17.75 22.46 20.16
N GLU A 215 -18.23 22.98 21.28
CA GLU A 215 -18.95 24.27 21.35
C GLU A 215 -18.05 25.51 21.39
N ASN A 216 -16.72 25.36 21.47
CA ASN A 216 -15.74 26.47 21.51
C ASN A 216 -14.84 26.52 20.28
#